data_AF-A0A846PFM0-F1
#
_entry.id   AF-A0A846PFM0-F1
#
_cell.length_a   1.000
_cell.length_b   1.000
_cell.length_c   1.000
_cell.angle_alpha   90.00
_cell.angle_beta   90.00
_cell.angle_gamma   90.00
#
_symmetry.space_group_name_H-M   'P 1'
#
loop_
_entity.id
_entity.type
_entity.pdbx_description
1 polymer ?
#
loop_
_entity_poly.entity_id
_entity_poly.type
_entity_poly.pdbx_seq_one_letter_code
_entity_poly.pdbx_strand_id
1 'polypeptide(L)'
;MVNILINGLKQTPLEKQKLEIVERKGLGHPDSICDYIMDRVSVGLSREYLNKFGAIMHHNVDKSLLVAGEAETRFGGGVVKDPMRLIFGDRATVEVEGVRIPVERIAVQTAKEWFRENLKHVDPEKHVRYQVELKPGSAGLTDIFKRKSRVIGAND
;
A
#
# COMPACT_ATOMS: atom_id res chain seq x y z
N MET A 1 25.16 17.61 14.29
CA MET A 1 24.59 17.18 15.59
C MET A 1 23.12 16.92 15.38
N VAL A 2 22.59 15.83 15.92
CA VAL A 2 21.15 15.54 15.88
C VAL A 2 20.49 16.26 17.06
N ASN A 3 19.33 16.85 16.84
CA ASN A 3 18.59 17.56 17.89
C ASN A 3 17.82 16.54 18.75
N ILE A 4 18.43 16.08 19.85
CA ILE A 4 17.84 15.12 20.78
C ILE A 4 17.56 15.80 22.11
N LEU A 5 16.32 15.73 22.59
CA LEU A 5 15.85 16.29 23.86
C LEU A 5 15.17 15.20 24.70
N ILE A 6 15.58 15.05 25.96
CA ILE A 6 15.00 14.08 26.90
C ILE A 6 14.35 14.85 28.05
N ASN A 7 13.04 14.66 28.26
CA ASN A 7 12.25 15.33 29.29
C ASN A 7 11.32 14.33 30.00
N GLY A 8 10.87 14.68 31.20
CA GLY A 8 9.87 13.89 31.94
C GLY A 8 8.46 14.06 31.36
N LEU A 9 7.73 12.95 31.20
CA LEU A 9 6.34 12.94 30.73
C LEU A 9 5.38 13.24 31.89
N LYS A 10 4.56 14.29 31.76
CA LYS A 10 3.52 14.66 32.76
C LYS A 10 2.14 14.21 32.30
N GLN A 11 1.89 12.90 32.31
CA GLN A 11 0.61 12.30 31.91
C GLN A 11 0.26 11.12 32.82
N THR A 12 -1.02 10.91 33.11
CA THR A 12 -1.49 9.71 33.82
C THR A 12 -1.25 8.48 32.95
N PRO A 13 -0.55 7.45 33.46
CA PRO A 13 -0.34 6.19 32.74
C PRO A 13 -1.65 5.58 32.24
N LEU A 14 -1.63 4.94 31.06
CA LEU A 14 -2.84 4.42 30.40
C LEU A 14 -3.59 3.43 31.31
N GLU A 15 -2.86 2.54 31.98
CA GLU A 15 -3.40 1.55 32.91
C GLU A 15 -4.03 2.15 34.18
N LYS A 16 -3.82 3.46 34.43
CA LYS A 16 -4.42 4.23 35.54
C LYS A 16 -5.54 5.15 35.08
N GLN A 17 -5.86 5.21 33.80
CA GLN A 17 -6.99 5.98 33.29
C GLN A 17 -8.32 5.28 33.63
N LYS A 18 -9.40 6.05 33.71
CA LYS A 18 -10.73 5.51 34.09
C LYS A 18 -11.42 4.71 32.98
N LEU A 19 -11.01 4.92 31.74
CA LEU A 19 -11.60 4.32 30.54
C LEU A 19 -10.51 4.14 29.50
N GLU A 20 -10.47 2.96 28.89
CA GLU A 20 -9.61 2.64 27.76
C GLU A 20 -10.47 1.96 26.68
N ILE A 21 -10.30 2.38 25.43
CA ILE A 21 -10.96 1.77 24.27
C ILE A 21 -9.87 1.44 23.25
N VAL A 22 -9.86 0.19 22.81
CA VAL A 22 -8.90 -0.31 21.81
C VAL A 22 -9.68 -1.00 20.69
N GLU A 23 -9.34 -0.68 19.45
CA GLU A 23 -9.88 -1.32 18.26
C GLU A 23 -8.75 -1.96 17.45
N ARG A 24 -9.02 -3.14 16.89
CA ARG A 24 -8.14 -3.78 15.91
C ARG A 24 -8.96 -4.25 14.72
N LYS A 25 -8.62 -3.75 13.53
CA LYS A 25 -9.17 -4.24 12.26
C LYS A 25 -8.47 -5.54 11.86
N GLY A 26 -9.28 -6.56 11.57
CA GLY A 26 -8.80 -7.89 11.21
C GLY A 26 -8.26 -7.96 9.78
N LEU A 27 -7.62 -9.08 9.44
CA LEU A 27 -7.00 -9.29 8.11
C LEU A 27 -7.96 -9.08 6.93
N GLY A 28 -9.22 -9.51 7.08
CA GLY A 28 -10.25 -9.36 6.05
C GLY A 28 -11.02 -8.04 6.09
N HIS A 29 -10.66 -7.11 6.99
CA HIS A 29 -11.28 -5.78 7.01
C HIS A 29 -10.86 -4.99 5.77
N PRO A 30 -11.77 -4.33 5.03
CA PRO A 30 -11.44 -3.58 3.81
C PRO A 30 -10.24 -2.63 3.94
N ASP A 31 -10.19 -1.83 5.02
CA ASP A 31 -9.07 -0.93 5.28
C ASP A 31 -7.74 -1.68 5.47
N SER A 32 -7.73 -2.78 6.24
CA SER A 32 -6.51 -3.58 6.43
C SER A 32 -6.07 -4.25 5.13
N ILE A 33 -7.01 -4.70 4.29
CA ILE A 33 -6.70 -5.25 2.95
C ILE A 33 -5.97 -4.18 2.11
N CYS A 34 -6.49 -2.95 2.09
CA CYS A 34 -5.84 -1.81 1.43
C CYS A 34 -4.42 -1.60 1.97
N ASP A 35 -4.26 -1.46 3.29
CA ASP A 35 -2.96 -1.21 3.92
C ASP A 35 -1.93 -2.28 3.56
N TYR A 36 -2.29 -3.56 3.71
CA TYR A 36 -1.36 -4.66 3.43
C TYR A 36 -0.99 -4.76 1.95
N ILE A 37 -1.95 -4.60 1.04
CA ILE A 37 -1.66 -4.68 -0.39
C ILE A 37 -0.75 -3.51 -0.79
N MET A 38 -1.07 -2.29 -0.35
CA MET A 38 -0.33 -1.09 -0.72
C MET A 38 1.12 -1.11 -0.19
N ASP A 39 1.33 -1.58 1.04
CA ASP A 39 2.67 -1.84 1.59
C ASP A 39 3.46 -2.84 0.72
N ARG A 40 2.85 -3.98 0.37
CA ARG A 40 3.51 -4.96 -0.49
C ARG A 40 3.80 -4.43 -1.90
N VAL A 41 2.94 -3.57 -2.45
CA VAL A 41 3.20 -2.91 -3.74
C VAL A 41 4.40 -1.97 -3.62
N SER A 42 4.50 -1.18 -2.55
CA SER A 42 5.67 -0.33 -2.29
C SER A 42 6.96 -1.16 -2.20
N VAL A 43 6.94 -2.30 -1.48
CA VAL A 43 8.08 -3.22 -1.41
C VAL A 43 8.41 -3.81 -2.79
N GLY A 44 7.39 -4.21 -3.56
CA GLY A 44 7.56 -4.75 -4.91
C GLY A 44 8.21 -3.75 -5.87
N LEU A 45 7.73 -2.50 -5.86
CA LEU A 45 8.32 -1.40 -6.64
C LEU A 45 9.76 -1.11 -6.19
N SER A 46 10.00 -1.04 -4.88
CA SER A 46 11.33 -0.81 -4.31
C SER A 46 12.33 -1.88 -4.78
N ARG A 47 11.94 -3.16 -4.75
CA ARG A 47 12.77 -4.27 -5.26
C ARG A 47 13.02 -4.15 -6.75
N GLU A 48 11.99 -3.83 -7.55
CA GLU A 48 12.15 -3.65 -9.00
C GLU A 48 13.13 -2.53 -9.32
N TYR A 49 13.04 -1.39 -8.61
CA TYR A 49 13.96 -0.28 -8.79
C TYR A 49 15.39 -0.64 -8.38
N LEU A 50 15.58 -1.29 -7.21
CA LEU A 50 16.89 -1.74 -6.75
C LEU A 50 17.54 -2.71 -7.73
N ASN A 51 16.77 -3.68 -8.23
CA ASN A 51 17.27 -4.70 -9.16
C ASN A 51 17.70 -4.11 -10.50
N LYS A 52 16.98 -3.09 -11.01
CA LYS A 52 17.26 -2.49 -12.32
C LYS A 52 18.26 -1.35 -12.29
N PHE A 53 18.24 -0.55 -11.22
CA PHE A 53 18.93 0.75 -11.17
C PHE A 53 19.85 0.91 -9.96
N GLY A 54 19.89 -0.06 -9.05
CA GLY A 54 20.72 -0.01 -7.84
C GLY A 54 20.26 1.01 -6.79
N ALA A 55 19.09 1.62 -6.97
CA ALA A 55 18.52 2.61 -6.06
C ALA A 55 16.99 2.57 -6.11
N ILE A 56 16.34 2.96 -5.01
CA ILE A 56 14.89 3.12 -4.94
C ILE A 56 14.51 4.46 -5.59
N MET A 57 13.56 4.42 -6.52
CA MET A 57 13.00 5.62 -7.15
C MET A 57 11.80 6.14 -6.37
N HIS A 58 11.49 7.42 -6.56
CA HIS A 58 10.34 8.04 -5.92
C HIS A 58 9.04 7.28 -6.24
N HIS A 59 8.36 6.83 -5.20
CA HIS A 59 6.99 6.34 -5.23
C HIS A 59 6.39 6.54 -3.84
N ASN A 60 5.10 6.89 -3.81
CA ASN A 60 4.27 6.89 -2.62
C ASN A 60 3.02 6.11 -3.01
N VAL A 61 2.80 4.98 -2.34
CA VAL A 61 1.74 4.01 -2.66
C VAL A 61 0.98 3.76 -1.38
N ASP A 62 0.24 4.76 -0.95
CA ASP A 62 -0.47 4.82 0.34
C ASP A 62 -1.91 5.36 0.19
N LYS A 63 -2.41 5.48 -1.06
CA LYS A 63 -3.81 5.82 -1.32
C LYS A 63 -4.48 4.69 -2.10
N SER A 64 -5.45 4.04 -1.49
CA SER A 64 -6.24 3.00 -2.16
C SER A 64 -7.67 3.03 -1.71
N LEU A 65 -8.55 2.49 -2.55
CA LEU A 65 -9.96 2.32 -2.24
C LEU A 65 -10.39 0.91 -2.65
N LEU A 66 -10.90 0.14 -1.69
CA LEU A 66 -11.60 -1.11 -1.96
C LEU A 66 -13.11 -0.82 -2.02
N VAL A 67 -13.63 -0.67 -3.23
CA VAL A 67 -15.05 -0.49 -3.50
C VAL A 67 -15.76 -1.82 -3.29
N ALA A 68 -16.84 -1.81 -2.52
CA ALA A 68 -17.66 -2.97 -2.27
C ALA A 68 -18.28 -3.51 -3.57
N GLY A 69 -18.36 -4.84 -3.65
CA GLY A 69 -19.18 -5.53 -4.63
C GLY A 69 -20.51 -6.00 -4.01
N GLU A 70 -21.13 -6.99 -4.62
CA GLU A 70 -22.38 -7.60 -4.16
C GLU A 70 -22.25 -9.12 -4.13
N ALA A 71 -22.70 -9.76 -3.05
CA ALA A 71 -22.71 -11.21 -2.91
C ALA A 71 -24.04 -11.70 -2.33
N GLU A 72 -24.56 -12.77 -2.91
CA GLU A 72 -25.68 -13.53 -2.36
C GLU A 72 -25.12 -14.73 -1.58
N THR A 73 -25.44 -14.79 -0.29
CA THR A 73 -24.96 -15.86 0.60
C THR A 73 -26.09 -16.84 0.92
N ARG A 74 -25.77 -18.13 0.98
CA ARG A 74 -26.72 -19.19 1.36
C ARG A 74 -26.00 -20.37 2.02
N PHE A 75 -26.72 -21.19 2.78
CA PHE A 75 -26.09 -22.42 3.30
C PHE A 75 -25.59 -23.29 2.15
N GLY A 76 -24.37 -23.83 2.30
CA GLY A 76 -23.70 -24.62 1.26
C GLY A 76 -23.06 -23.81 0.13
N GLY A 77 -23.07 -22.47 0.19
CA GLY A 77 -22.32 -21.64 -0.77
C GLY A 77 -22.85 -20.21 -0.93
N GLY A 78 -22.95 -19.78 -2.18
CA GLY A 78 -23.32 -18.42 -2.53
C GLY A 78 -22.74 -18.04 -3.89
N VAL A 79 -22.98 -16.81 -4.32
CA VAL A 79 -22.44 -16.27 -5.57
C VAL A 79 -22.06 -14.81 -5.39
N VAL A 80 -20.89 -14.44 -5.88
CA VAL A 80 -20.52 -13.03 -6.05
C VAL A 80 -21.25 -12.52 -7.30
N LYS A 81 -22.22 -11.63 -7.11
CA LYS A 81 -23.02 -11.01 -8.19
C LYS A 81 -22.23 -9.92 -8.88
N ASP A 82 -21.59 -9.06 -8.09
CA ASP A 82 -20.72 -7.99 -8.56
C ASP A 82 -19.36 -8.08 -7.82
N PRO A 83 -18.23 -8.18 -8.54
CA PRO A 83 -16.91 -8.22 -7.91
C PRO A 83 -16.57 -6.89 -7.21
N MET A 84 -15.79 -6.98 -6.13
CA MET A 84 -15.18 -5.79 -5.52
C MET A 84 -14.22 -5.11 -6.51
N ARG A 85 -13.98 -3.81 -6.34
CA ARG A 85 -12.96 -3.10 -7.13
C ARG A 85 -11.89 -2.50 -6.23
N LEU A 86 -10.64 -2.93 -6.43
CA LEU A 86 -9.49 -2.34 -5.77
C LEU A 86 -8.85 -1.28 -6.69
N ILE A 87 -8.85 -0.03 -6.21
CA ILE A 87 -8.25 1.11 -6.89
C ILE A 87 -6.94 1.46 -6.20
N PHE A 88 -5.84 1.49 -6.97
CA PHE A 88 -4.52 1.89 -6.51
C PHE A 88 -4.29 3.33 -6.94
N GLY A 89 -4.17 4.27 -6.01
CA GLY A 89 -3.92 5.68 -6.28
C GLY A 89 -2.52 6.11 -5.86
N ASP A 90 -2.20 7.35 -6.24
CA ASP A 90 -1.00 8.12 -5.89
C ASP A 90 0.15 8.08 -6.90
N ARG A 91 1.41 7.95 -6.45
CA ARG A 91 2.60 8.24 -7.28
C ARG A 91 3.55 7.06 -7.39
N ALA A 92 4.00 6.78 -8.62
CA ALA A 92 5.10 5.86 -8.88
C ALA A 92 5.94 6.33 -10.07
N THR A 93 7.25 6.10 -10.01
CA THR A 93 8.13 6.34 -11.15
C THR A 93 7.91 5.23 -12.19
N VAL A 94 7.41 5.60 -13.38
CA VAL A 94 7.06 4.65 -14.45
C VAL A 94 8.16 4.46 -15.49
N GLU A 95 9.15 5.36 -15.52
CA GLU A 95 10.29 5.32 -16.44
C GLU A 95 11.52 5.93 -15.79
N VAL A 96 12.68 5.31 -16.00
CA VAL A 96 14.00 5.80 -15.58
C VAL A 96 14.97 5.55 -16.72
N GLU A 97 15.66 6.60 -17.19
CA GLU A 97 16.69 6.50 -18.24
C GLU A 97 16.20 5.76 -19.50
N GLY A 98 14.93 5.97 -19.90
CA GLY A 98 14.29 5.31 -21.05
C GLY A 98 13.83 3.87 -20.79
N VAL A 99 14.06 3.32 -19.58
CA VAL A 99 13.59 2.00 -19.18
C VAL A 99 12.26 2.11 -18.47
N ARG A 100 11.23 1.49 -19.04
CA ARG A 100 9.88 1.46 -18.45
C ARG A 100 9.78 0.46 -17.30
N ILE A 101 9.21 0.90 -16.18
CA ILE A 101 8.91 0.06 -15.02
C ILE A 101 7.48 -0.48 -15.14
N PRO A 102 7.25 -1.79 -14.93
CA PRO A 102 5.94 -2.42 -15.07
C PRO A 102 5.06 -2.19 -13.84
N VAL A 103 4.82 -0.92 -13.46
CA VAL A 103 4.10 -0.52 -12.23
C VAL A 103 2.74 -1.20 -12.10
N GLU A 104 1.93 -1.16 -13.16
CA GLU A 104 0.59 -1.76 -13.17
C GLU A 104 0.63 -3.27 -12.94
N ARG A 105 1.56 -3.96 -13.61
CA ARG A 105 1.75 -5.41 -13.45
C ARG A 105 2.15 -5.74 -12.02
N ILE A 106 3.08 -5.00 -11.43
CA ILE A 106 3.52 -5.19 -10.05
C ILE A 106 2.32 -5.01 -9.11
N ALA A 107 1.59 -3.90 -9.22
CA ALA A 107 0.44 -3.62 -8.37
C ALA A 107 -0.63 -4.72 -8.42
N VAL A 108 -1.05 -5.12 -9.63
CA VAL A 108 -2.08 -6.14 -9.82
C VAL A 108 -1.60 -7.51 -9.36
N GLN A 109 -0.37 -7.92 -9.70
CA GLN A 109 0.14 -9.23 -9.32
C GLN A 109 0.29 -9.36 -7.80
N THR A 110 0.84 -8.33 -7.15
CA THR A 110 0.99 -8.30 -5.69
C THR A 110 -0.37 -8.39 -4.99
N ALA A 111 -1.38 -7.66 -5.46
CA ALA A 111 -2.72 -7.76 -4.89
C ALA A 111 -3.33 -9.15 -5.06
N LYS A 112 -3.21 -9.74 -6.25
CA LYS A 112 -3.70 -11.10 -6.53
C LYS A 112 -3.03 -12.15 -5.63
N GLU A 113 -1.71 -12.07 -5.47
CA GLU A 113 -0.95 -12.94 -4.57
C GLU A 113 -1.41 -12.77 -3.12
N TRP A 114 -1.57 -11.53 -2.66
CA TRP A 114 -2.07 -11.25 -1.32
C TRP A 114 -3.44 -11.89 -1.07
N PHE A 115 -4.40 -11.74 -2.00
CA PHE A 115 -5.71 -12.38 -1.88
C PHE A 115 -5.62 -13.91 -1.81
N ARG A 116 -4.80 -14.55 -2.66
CA ARG A 116 -4.61 -16.02 -2.64
C ARG A 116 -4.06 -16.52 -1.32
N GLU A 117 -3.09 -15.79 -0.76
CA GLU A 117 -2.42 -16.16 0.50
C GLU A 117 -3.32 -15.94 1.72
N ASN A 118 -4.13 -14.88 1.71
CA ASN A 118 -4.78 -14.40 2.93
C ASN A 118 -6.28 -14.68 2.98
N LEU A 119 -6.98 -14.70 1.83
CA LEU A 119 -8.43 -14.85 1.75
C LEU A 119 -8.83 -16.06 0.89
N LYS A 120 -8.79 -17.25 1.49
CA LYS A 120 -9.07 -18.56 0.86
C LYS A 120 -10.36 -18.68 0.03
N HIS A 121 -11.36 -17.83 0.24
CA HIS A 121 -12.66 -17.87 -0.45
C HIS A 121 -12.87 -16.69 -1.41
N VAL A 122 -11.86 -15.83 -1.57
CA VAL A 122 -11.85 -14.75 -2.55
C VAL A 122 -10.98 -15.18 -3.71
N ASP A 123 -11.58 -15.50 -4.85
CA ASP A 123 -10.86 -15.72 -6.10
C ASP A 123 -10.49 -14.35 -6.70
N PRO A 124 -9.21 -13.95 -6.72
CA PRO A 124 -8.82 -12.62 -7.17
C PRO A 124 -9.03 -12.40 -8.67
N GLU A 125 -9.13 -13.47 -9.48
CA GLU A 125 -9.40 -13.34 -10.91
C GLU A 125 -10.88 -13.09 -11.18
N LYS A 126 -11.76 -13.61 -10.32
CA LYS A 126 -13.21 -13.55 -10.52
C LYS A 126 -13.89 -12.49 -9.67
N HIS A 127 -13.55 -12.44 -8.38
CA HIS A 127 -14.26 -11.68 -7.36
C HIS A 127 -13.69 -10.27 -7.14
N VAL A 128 -12.59 -9.92 -7.82
CA VAL A 128 -11.95 -8.61 -7.71
C VAL A 128 -11.68 -8.03 -9.10
N ARG A 129 -11.82 -6.72 -9.22
CA ARG A 129 -11.39 -5.91 -10.36
C ARG A 129 -10.32 -4.95 -9.88
N TYR A 130 -9.34 -4.67 -10.73
CA TYR A 130 -8.19 -3.87 -10.39
C TYR A 130 -8.13 -2.64 -11.29
N GLN A 131 -7.95 -1.46 -10.69
CA GLN A 131 -7.79 -0.21 -11.41
C GLN A 131 -6.55 0.51 -10.89
N VAL A 132 -5.53 0.66 -11.73
CA VAL A 132 -4.26 1.27 -11.33
C VAL A 132 -4.20 2.73 -11.79
N GLU A 133 -4.28 3.64 -10.83
CA GLU A 133 -4.15 5.10 -10.97
C GLU A 133 -2.84 5.63 -10.35
N LEU A 134 -1.78 4.82 -10.35
CA LEU A 134 -0.44 5.25 -9.98
C LEU A 134 0.17 6.10 -11.11
N LYS A 135 0.39 7.40 -10.85
CA LYS A 135 0.89 8.37 -11.84
C LYS A 135 2.32 8.81 -11.53
N PRO A 136 3.06 9.41 -12.49
CA PRO A 136 4.38 9.98 -12.19
C PRO A 136 4.33 11.01 -11.07
N GLY A 137 5.36 11.01 -10.20
CA GLY A 137 5.56 12.01 -9.16
C GLY A 137 5.87 13.40 -9.74
N SER A 138 5.73 14.45 -8.91
CA SER A 138 6.09 15.81 -9.31
C SER A 138 7.61 15.95 -9.49
N ALA A 139 8.03 16.93 -10.29
CA ALA A 139 9.45 17.17 -10.53
C ALA A 139 10.25 17.42 -9.23
N GLY A 140 9.69 18.20 -8.30
CA GLY A 140 10.35 18.48 -7.02
C GLY A 140 10.52 17.25 -6.14
N LEU A 141 9.49 16.41 -5.99
CA LEU A 141 9.57 15.21 -5.17
C LEU A 141 10.48 14.14 -5.79
N THR A 142 10.43 14.00 -7.11
CA THR A 142 11.33 13.07 -7.81
C THR A 142 12.79 13.51 -7.73
N ASP A 143 13.07 14.81 -7.71
CA ASP A 143 14.43 15.35 -7.61
C ASP A 143 15.11 15.00 -6.26
N ILE A 144 14.36 14.98 -5.16
CA ILE A 144 14.88 14.56 -3.84
C ILE A 144 15.56 13.18 -3.93
N PHE A 145 14.92 12.25 -4.64
CA PHE A 145 15.42 10.88 -4.81
C PHE A 145 16.52 10.78 -5.87
N LYS A 146 16.60 11.71 -6.83
CA LYS A 146 17.64 11.76 -7.86
C LYS A 146 18.98 12.26 -7.36
N ARG A 147 19.01 13.06 -6.28
CA ARG A 147 20.23 13.72 -5.78
C ARG A 147 21.35 12.78 -5.30
N LYS A 148 21.15 11.45 -5.33
CA LYS A 148 22.12 10.36 -5.00
C LYS A 148 23.05 10.72 -3.83
N SER A 149 22.51 11.39 -2.81
CA SER A 149 23.26 11.78 -1.62
C SER A 149 23.26 10.64 -0.61
N ARG A 150 24.27 10.59 0.26
CA ARG A 150 24.33 9.62 1.38
C ARG A 150 23.12 9.71 2.30
N VAL A 151 22.48 10.88 2.38
CA VAL A 151 21.25 11.15 3.12
C VAL A 151 20.22 11.70 2.16
N ILE A 152 19.06 11.06 2.06
CA ILE A 152 17.93 11.52 1.24
C ILE A 152 17.17 12.58 2.05
N GLY A 153 16.75 13.67 1.40
CA GLY A 153 15.94 14.70 2.05
C GLY A 153 14.55 14.16 2.44
N ALA A 154 13.96 14.71 3.49
CA ALA A 154 12.57 14.43 3.84
C ALA A 154 11.66 14.87 2.68
N ASN A 155 10.65 14.05 2.37
CA ASN A 155 9.64 14.33 1.35
C ASN A 155 8.37 14.97 1.93
N ASP A 156 8.26 15.05 3.25
CA ASP A 156 7.31 15.80 4.09
C ASP A 156 7.95 16.05 5.46
#